data_AF-A0AAV2DS68-F1
#
_entry.id   AF-A0AAV2DS68-F1
#
_cell.length_a   1.000
_cell.length_b   1.000
_cell.length_c   1.000
_cell.angle_alpha   90.00
_cell.angle_beta   90.00
_cell.angle_gamma   90.00
#
_symmetry.space_group_name_H-M   'P 1'
#
loop_
_entity.id
_entity.type
_entity.pdbx_description
1 polymer ?
#
loop_
_entity_poly.entity_id
_entity_poly.type
_entity_poly.pdbx_seq_one_letter_code
_entity_poly.pdbx_strand_id
1 'polypeptide(L)'
;MSGRRFGQSTCDSNSSNSRIVKCGHNIPAKSYVSGTELNPGRGFYCCPYWKEPSKNCLFWRWVDQRNDEEETPSSNVIVADDEDIRMKYASMEIHVTSLKESLKLAEEKAERRKHAKKCLFDDLVSIREENTRLVGELKLANARFLFVLFLFVGLLVGIAIAGLK
;
A
#
# COMPACT_ATOMS: atom_id res chain seq x y z
N MET A 1 4.94 37.38 -24.30
CA MET A 1 5.59 36.65 -23.20
C MET A 1 4.56 35.73 -22.56
N SER A 2 4.91 34.44 -22.44
CA SER A 2 4.34 33.33 -21.65
C SER A 2 2.83 33.31 -21.36
N GLY A 3 2.02 32.32 -21.75
CA GLY A 3 2.28 30.89 -21.81
C GLY A 3 1.85 30.21 -20.49
N ARG A 4 0.73 29.48 -20.52
CA ARG A 4 0.51 28.18 -19.84
C ARG A 4 -0.89 27.62 -20.13
N ARG A 5 -0.93 26.52 -20.90
CA ARG A 5 -2.04 25.56 -20.95
C ARG A 5 -2.04 24.73 -19.67
N PHE A 6 -3.22 24.47 -19.11
CA PHE A 6 -3.45 23.28 -18.29
C PHE A 6 -4.85 22.69 -18.58
N GLY A 7 -4.84 21.47 -19.08
CA GLY A 7 -5.82 20.38 -18.89
C GLY A 7 -7.31 20.68 -19.06
N GLN A 8 -7.85 20.44 -20.26
CA GLN A 8 -9.21 19.91 -20.39
C GLN A 8 -9.19 18.44 -19.96
N SER A 9 -9.75 18.12 -18.79
CA SER A 9 -10.23 16.78 -18.49
C SER A 9 -11.74 16.78 -18.63
N THR A 10 -12.23 16.31 -19.77
CA THR A 10 -13.62 15.89 -19.93
C THR A 10 -13.79 14.56 -19.19
N CYS A 11 -14.28 14.62 -17.96
CA CYS A 11 -15.01 13.51 -17.38
C CYS A 11 -16.49 13.87 -17.43
N ASP A 12 -17.14 13.42 -18.50
CA ASP A 12 -18.59 13.25 -18.51
C ASP A 12 -18.94 12.28 -17.38
N SER A 13 -19.64 12.79 -16.37
CA SER A 13 -20.27 11.97 -15.35
C SER A 13 -21.69 12.48 -15.18
N ASN A 14 -22.56 11.73 -15.83
CA ASN A 14 -24.00 11.82 -15.82
C ASN A 14 -24.54 11.70 -14.39
N SER A 15 -25.67 12.35 -14.13
CA SER A 15 -26.50 12.24 -12.92
C SER A 15 -26.11 13.09 -11.70
N SER A 16 -26.78 14.23 -11.56
CA SER A 16 -27.45 14.58 -10.30
C SER A 16 -28.44 15.73 -10.54
N ASN A 17 -29.63 15.59 -9.97
CA ASN A 17 -30.71 16.56 -9.94
C ASN A 17 -30.26 17.85 -9.21
N SER A 18 -29.41 18.67 -9.84
CA SER A 18 -28.95 19.93 -9.27
C SER A 18 -30.09 20.95 -9.40
N ARG A 19 -30.78 21.22 -8.30
CA ARG A 19 -31.72 22.34 -8.21
C ARG A 19 -30.97 23.62 -8.58
N ILE A 20 -31.31 24.23 -9.72
CA ILE A 20 -30.65 25.46 -10.19
C ILE A 20 -30.90 26.57 -9.18
N VAL A 21 -29.84 27.06 -8.53
CA VAL A 21 -29.91 28.21 -7.61
C VAL A 21 -30.10 29.49 -8.42
N LYS A 22 -31.14 30.27 -8.10
CA LYS A 22 -31.45 31.53 -8.79
C LYS A 22 -31.21 32.74 -7.89
N CYS A 23 -30.80 33.84 -8.48
CA CYS A 23 -30.68 35.12 -7.77
C CYS A 23 -32.02 35.89 -7.75
N GLY A 24 -32.06 37.08 -7.13
CA GLY A 24 -33.27 37.93 -7.07
C GLY A 24 -33.85 38.38 -8.41
N HIS A 25 -33.16 38.18 -9.54
CA HIS A 25 -33.70 38.40 -10.89
C HIS A 25 -34.34 37.14 -11.50
N ASN A 26 -34.47 36.06 -10.72
CA ASN A 26 -34.98 34.75 -11.16
C ASN A 26 -34.15 34.10 -12.29
N ILE A 27 -32.88 34.50 -12.44
CA ILE A 27 -31.89 33.89 -13.34
C ILE A 27 -30.89 33.03 -12.55
N PRO A 28 -30.26 32.01 -13.18
CA PRO A 28 -29.26 31.16 -12.53
C PRO A 28 -28.11 31.97 -11.92
N ALA A 29 -27.83 31.73 -10.64
CA ALA A 29 -26.69 32.31 -9.95
C ALA A 29 -25.38 31.66 -10.43
N LYS A 30 -24.28 32.42 -10.39
CA LYS A 30 -22.94 31.89 -10.70
C LYS A 30 -22.30 31.32 -9.44
N SER A 31 -21.58 30.20 -9.55
CA SER A 31 -20.77 29.67 -8.47
C SER A 31 -19.32 30.13 -8.59
N TYR A 32 -18.70 30.39 -7.45
CA TYR A 32 -17.30 30.76 -7.30
C TYR A 32 -16.71 30.07 -6.06
N VAL A 33 -15.39 30.06 -5.97
CA VAL A 33 -14.65 29.54 -4.83
C VAL A 33 -13.92 30.70 -4.15
N SER A 34 -14.07 30.79 -2.83
CA SER A 34 -13.42 31.82 -2.01
C SER A 34 -11.92 31.55 -1.89
N GLY A 35 -11.12 32.59 -2.15
CA GLY A 35 -9.66 32.59 -1.95
C GLY A 35 -9.21 33.37 -0.72
N THR A 36 -10.12 33.79 0.15
CA THR A 36 -9.79 34.59 1.34
C THR A 36 -9.14 33.72 2.42
N GLU A 37 -8.23 34.28 3.22
CA GLU A 37 -7.58 33.58 4.35
C GLU A 37 -8.56 33.02 5.38
N LEU A 38 -9.69 33.72 5.60
CA LEU A 38 -10.73 33.32 6.57
C LEU A 38 -11.64 32.20 6.05
N ASN A 39 -11.78 32.06 4.72
CA ASN A 39 -12.67 31.07 4.10
C ASN A 39 -12.00 30.45 2.85
N PRO A 40 -10.85 29.78 2.98
CA PRO A 40 -10.12 29.26 1.83
C PRO A 40 -10.85 28.07 1.23
N GLY A 41 -11.03 28.06 -0.09
CA GLY A 41 -11.60 26.93 -0.83
C GLY A 41 -13.12 26.75 -0.70
N ARG A 42 -13.82 27.59 0.07
CA ARG A 42 -15.27 27.48 0.27
C ARG A 42 -16.05 28.04 -0.93
N GLY A 43 -17.00 27.28 -1.47
CA GLY A 43 -17.80 27.67 -2.62
C GLY A 43 -19.00 28.56 -2.26
N PHE A 44 -19.30 29.58 -3.06
CA PHE A 44 -20.46 30.46 -2.91
C PHE A 44 -21.18 30.72 -4.23
N TYR A 45 -22.48 31.00 -4.16
CA TYR A 45 -23.30 31.49 -5.26
C TYR A 45 -23.42 33.03 -5.18
N CYS A 46 -23.39 33.72 -6.32
CA CYS A 46 -23.71 35.15 -6.37
C CYS A 46 -24.46 35.56 -7.65
N CYS A 47 -25.06 36.76 -7.61
CA CYS A 47 -25.73 37.35 -8.77
C CYS A 47 -24.80 37.43 -9.99
N PRO A 48 -25.22 37.06 -11.21
CA PRO A 48 -24.40 37.23 -12.41
C PRO A 48 -23.97 38.68 -12.69
N TYR A 49 -24.77 39.66 -12.26
CA TYR A 49 -24.51 41.10 -12.41
C TYR A 49 -23.74 41.72 -11.24
N TRP A 50 -23.05 40.92 -10.42
CA TRP A 50 -22.39 41.41 -9.20
C TRP A 50 -21.37 42.54 -9.43
N LYS A 51 -20.83 42.67 -10.65
CA LYS A 51 -19.89 43.74 -11.05
C LYS A 51 -20.56 45.03 -11.52
N GLU A 52 -21.87 45.04 -11.74
CA GLU A 52 -22.64 46.18 -12.23
C GLU A 52 -23.57 46.67 -11.10
N PRO A 53 -23.18 47.69 -10.30
CA PRO A 53 -23.93 48.09 -9.11
C PRO A 53 -25.41 48.43 -9.38
N SER A 54 -25.69 49.02 -10.54
CA SER A 54 -27.06 49.39 -10.94
C SER A 54 -27.96 48.21 -11.31
N LYS A 55 -27.40 47.01 -11.50
CA LYS A 55 -28.11 45.78 -11.89
C LYS A 55 -27.91 44.64 -10.88
N ASN A 56 -27.19 44.89 -9.80
CA ASN A 56 -26.85 43.86 -8.81
C ASN A 56 -27.98 43.73 -7.78
N CYS A 57 -28.60 42.55 -7.67
CA CYS A 57 -29.60 42.28 -6.62
C CYS A 57 -28.98 41.86 -5.28
N LEU A 58 -27.65 41.94 -5.16
CA LEU A 58 -26.86 41.60 -3.96
C LEU A 58 -27.01 40.15 -3.48
N PHE A 59 -27.59 39.28 -4.31
CA PHE A 59 -27.71 37.86 -4.00
C PHE A 59 -26.34 37.23 -3.77
N TRP A 60 -26.18 36.61 -2.60
CA TRP A 60 -25.00 35.87 -2.20
C TRP A 60 -25.40 34.77 -1.21
N ARG A 61 -24.80 33.57 -1.35
CA ARG A 61 -25.05 32.44 -0.44
C ARG A 61 -23.91 31.42 -0.48
N TRP A 62 -23.59 30.77 0.63
CA TRP A 62 -22.67 29.63 0.59
C TRP A 62 -23.28 28.41 -0.09
N VAL A 63 -22.45 27.55 -0.69
CA VAL A 63 -22.89 26.32 -1.37
C VAL A 63 -23.34 25.25 -0.38
N ASP A 64 -22.81 25.26 0.85
CA ASP A 64 -23.13 24.31 1.92
C ASP A 64 -24.41 24.65 2.70
N GLN A 65 -24.95 25.85 2.53
CA GLN A 65 -26.23 26.25 3.09
C GLN A 65 -27.35 25.62 2.26
N ARG A 66 -27.74 24.39 2.63
CA ARG A 66 -28.98 23.79 2.13
C ARG A 66 -30.15 24.69 2.57
N ASN A 67 -31.18 24.79 1.74
CA ASN A 67 -32.34 25.62 2.03
C ASN A 67 -33.10 25.01 3.21
N ASP A 68 -32.83 25.48 4.42
CA ASP A 68 -33.52 25.05 5.63
C ASP A 68 -34.86 25.79 5.85
N GLU A 69 -35.33 26.57 4.87
CA GLU A 69 -36.48 27.49 5.03
C GLU A 69 -37.77 27.11 4.29
N GLU A 70 -37.86 25.91 3.68
CA GLU A 70 -39.15 25.39 3.21
C GLU A 70 -39.30 23.89 3.48
N GLU A 71 -39.24 23.48 4.75
CA GLU A 71 -39.97 22.29 5.21
C GLU A 71 -40.56 22.59 6.59
N THR A 72 -41.88 22.82 6.63
CA THR A 72 -42.73 22.63 7.81
C THR A 72 -42.28 21.42 8.62
N PRO A 73 -42.39 21.42 9.97
CA PRO A 73 -42.10 20.24 10.78
C PRO A 73 -43.24 19.22 10.60
N SER A 74 -43.33 18.62 9.41
CA SER A 74 -44.03 17.36 9.23
C SER A 74 -43.05 16.30 9.67
N SER A 75 -43.37 15.73 10.83
CA SER A 75 -42.88 14.47 11.35
C SER A 75 -42.93 13.36 10.29
N ASN A 76 -42.01 13.36 9.34
CA ASN A 76 -41.64 12.20 8.57
C ASN A 76 -40.22 11.86 8.99
N VAL A 77 -40.21 11.03 10.03
CA VAL A 77 -39.10 10.21 10.50
C VAL A 77 -38.13 9.92 9.36
N ILE A 78 -36.85 10.30 9.51
CA ILE A 78 -35.78 9.66 8.76
C ILE A 78 -35.69 8.22 9.29
N VAL A 79 -36.61 7.36 8.85
CA VAL A 79 -36.36 5.93 8.78
C VAL A 79 -35.73 5.71 7.41
N ALA A 80 -34.48 6.14 7.26
CA ALA A 80 -33.64 5.49 6.27
C ALA A 80 -33.36 4.09 6.85
N ASP A 81 -34.06 3.10 6.32
CA ASP A 81 -34.14 1.69 6.71
C ASP A 81 -33.06 1.23 7.71
N ASP A 82 -33.47 1.16 8.98
CA ASP A 82 -32.76 0.55 10.09
C ASP A 82 -32.27 -0.89 9.75
N GLU A 83 -32.92 -1.53 8.78
CA GLU A 83 -32.55 -2.84 8.23
C GLU A 83 -31.34 -2.82 7.29
N ASP A 84 -31.19 -1.83 6.41
CA ASP A 84 -30.01 -1.71 5.54
C ASP A 84 -28.75 -1.44 6.38
N ILE A 85 -28.90 -0.61 7.41
CA ILE A 85 -27.83 -0.34 8.37
C ILE A 85 -27.47 -1.62 9.14
N ARG A 86 -28.46 -2.35 9.67
CA ARG A 86 -28.23 -3.66 10.33
C ARG A 86 -27.54 -4.67 9.43
N MET A 87 -27.98 -4.81 8.18
CA MET A 87 -27.36 -5.73 7.23
C MET A 87 -25.90 -5.37 6.93
N LYS A 88 -25.58 -4.07 6.82
CA LYS A 88 -24.19 -3.61 6.65
C LYS A 88 -23.33 -3.91 7.88
N TYR A 89 -23.86 -3.73 9.09
CA TYR A 89 -23.16 -4.12 10.31
C TYR A 89 -22.93 -5.63 10.39
N ALA A 90 -23.94 -6.44 10.11
CA ALA A 90 -23.82 -7.90 10.10
C ALA A 90 -22.80 -8.37 9.04
N SER A 91 -22.82 -7.78 7.84
CA SER A 91 -21.84 -8.04 6.79
C SER A 91 -20.42 -7.65 7.23
N MET A 92 -20.28 -6.48 7.86
CA MET A 92 -18.99 -6.02 8.38
C MET A 92 -18.46 -6.93 9.50
N GLU A 93 -19.32 -7.43 10.38
CA GLU A 93 -18.94 -8.39 11.42
C GLU A 93 -18.38 -9.69 10.81
N ILE A 94 -19.02 -10.21 9.77
CA ILE A 94 -18.52 -11.38 9.01
C ILE A 94 -17.16 -11.09 8.38
N HIS A 95 -16.97 -9.89 7.82
CA HIS A 95 -15.67 -9.50 7.28
C HIS A 95 -14.59 -9.40 8.37
N VAL A 96 -14.92 -8.85 9.53
CA VAL A 96 -13.98 -8.75 10.67
C VAL A 96 -13.58 -10.13 11.17
N THR A 97 -14.51 -11.07 11.30
CA THR A 97 -14.19 -12.45 11.71
C THR A 97 -13.31 -13.15 10.67
N SER A 98 -13.67 -13.04 9.39
CA SER A 98 -12.87 -13.58 8.28
C SER A 98 -11.45 -13.02 8.26
N LEU A 99 -11.29 -11.71 8.44
CA LEU A 99 -9.98 -11.07 8.51
C LEU A 99 -9.17 -11.55 9.71
N LYS A 100 -9.78 -11.70 10.89
CA LYS A 100 -9.11 -12.24 12.09
C LYS A 100 -8.60 -13.66 11.87
N GLU A 101 -9.39 -14.52 11.22
CA GLU A 101 -8.98 -15.88 10.87
C GLU A 101 -7.82 -15.88 9.87
N SER A 102 -7.88 -15.01 8.86
CA SER A 102 -6.81 -14.86 7.88
C SER A 102 -5.50 -14.38 8.50
N LEU A 103 -5.57 -13.47 9.49
CA LEU A 103 -4.43 -12.97 10.25
C LEU A 103 -3.79 -14.10 11.06
N LYS A 104 -4.59 -14.84 11.81
CA LYS A 104 -4.12 -15.99 12.60
C LYS A 104 -3.42 -17.02 11.72
N LEU A 105 -4.00 -17.35 10.57
CA LEU A 105 -3.39 -18.27 9.61
C LEU A 105 -2.06 -17.74 9.05
N ALA A 106 -1.98 -16.43 8.78
CA ALA A 106 -0.76 -15.78 8.30
C ALA A 106 0.35 -15.81 9.36
N GLU A 107 0.02 -15.55 10.63
CA GLU A 107 0.94 -15.63 11.77
C GLU A 107 1.49 -17.06 11.93
N GLU A 108 0.63 -18.08 11.94
CA GLU A 108 1.08 -19.47 12.00
C GLU A 108 1.98 -19.86 10.81
N LYS A 109 1.67 -19.38 9.60
CA LYS A 109 2.52 -19.59 8.42
C LYS A 109 3.87 -18.90 8.58
N ALA A 110 3.91 -17.71 9.17
CA ALA A 110 5.16 -17.00 9.45
C ALA A 110 6.02 -17.76 10.46
N GLU A 111 5.43 -18.27 11.54
CA GLU A 111 6.14 -19.10 12.53
C GLU A 111 6.66 -20.41 11.93
N ARG A 112 5.84 -21.12 11.14
CA ARG A 112 6.29 -22.30 10.40
C ARG A 112 7.50 -21.99 9.50
N ARG A 113 7.50 -20.84 8.81
CA ARG A 113 8.63 -20.40 7.98
C ARG A 113 9.87 -20.06 8.81
N LYS A 114 9.72 -19.43 9.98
CA LYS A 114 10.83 -19.16 10.90
C LYS A 114 11.46 -20.47 11.39
N HIS A 115 10.64 -21.43 11.80
CA HIS A 115 11.10 -22.75 12.23
C HIS A 115 11.81 -23.50 11.09
N ALA A 116 11.22 -23.56 9.90
CA ALA A 116 11.82 -24.22 8.74
C ALA A 116 13.18 -23.60 8.36
N LYS A 117 13.31 -22.27 8.41
CA LYS A 117 14.59 -21.58 8.20
C LYS A 117 15.63 -21.98 9.25
N LYS A 118 15.22 -22.14 10.51
CA LYS A 118 16.12 -22.58 11.58
C LYS A 118 16.62 -24.01 11.33
N CYS A 119 15.72 -24.96 11.04
CA CYS A 119 16.12 -26.32 10.70
C CYS A 119 17.07 -26.37 9.50
N LEU A 120 16.77 -25.63 8.43
CA LEU A 120 17.67 -25.54 7.27
C LEU A 120 19.04 -24.96 7.63
N PHE A 121 19.08 -23.98 8.53
CA PHE A 121 20.35 -23.41 9.00
C PHE A 121 21.17 -24.43 9.80
N ASP A 122 20.52 -25.18 10.69
CA ASP A 122 21.16 -26.24 11.48
C ASP A 122 21.71 -27.36 10.55
N ASP A 123 20.94 -27.76 9.52
CA ASP A 123 21.39 -28.71 8.50
C ASP A 123 22.61 -28.20 7.72
N LEU A 124 22.63 -26.91 7.35
CA LEU A 124 23.76 -26.30 6.65
C LEU A 124 25.03 -26.27 7.52
N VAL A 125 24.89 -26.03 8.82
CA VAL A 125 26.01 -26.08 9.77
C VAL A 125 26.56 -27.51 9.85
N SER A 126 25.68 -28.50 10.00
CA SER A 126 26.06 -29.92 10.00
C SER A 126 26.81 -30.34 8.73
N ILE A 127 26.29 -29.97 7.56
CA ILE A 127 26.95 -30.22 6.26
C ILE A 127 28.32 -29.54 6.19
N ARG A 128 28.45 -28.31 6.69
CA ARG A 128 29.74 -27.62 6.73
C ARG A 128 30.74 -28.40 7.59
N GLU A 129 30.35 -28.80 8.79
CA GLU A 129 31.22 -29.55 9.70
C GLU A 129 31.68 -30.87 9.08
N GLU A 130 30.75 -31.63 8.49
CA GLU A 130 31.08 -32.88 7.81
C GLU A 130 32.06 -32.67 6.64
N ASN A 131 31.83 -31.66 5.81
CA ASN A 131 32.75 -31.29 4.74
C ASN A 131 34.14 -30.93 5.27
N THR A 132 34.22 -30.17 6.37
CA THR A 132 35.52 -29.85 6.98
C THR A 132 36.26 -31.08 7.50
N ARG A 133 35.53 -32.05 8.07
CA ARG A 133 36.09 -33.33 8.52
C ARG A 133 36.64 -34.14 7.35
N LEU A 134 35.84 -34.33 6.29
CA LEU A 134 36.24 -35.10 5.11
C LEU A 134 37.46 -34.50 4.40
N VAL A 135 37.52 -33.16 4.29
CA VAL A 135 38.69 -32.47 3.75
C VAL A 135 39.93 -32.71 4.63
N GLY A 136 39.77 -32.73 5.95
CA GLY A 136 40.84 -33.08 6.89
C GLY A 136 41.35 -34.51 6.68
N GLU A 137 40.45 -35.48 6.57
CA GLU A 137 40.79 -36.89 6.31
C GLU A 137 41.50 -37.06 4.97
N LEU A 138 41.01 -36.40 3.91
CA LEU A 138 41.64 -36.43 2.59
C LEU A 138 43.05 -35.85 2.62
N LYS A 139 43.25 -34.72 3.31
CA LYS A 139 44.60 -34.12 3.48
C LYS A 139 45.54 -35.06 4.20
N LEU A 140 45.06 -35.73 5.26
CA LEU A 140 45.87 -36.68 6.02
C LEU A 140 46.23 -37.92 5.19
N ALA A 141 45.28 -38.45 4.42
CA ALA A 141 45.50 -39.56 3.50
C ALA A 141 46.53 -39.20 2.41
N ASN A 142 46.41 -38.02 1.81
CA ASN A 142 47.37 -37.52 0.83
C ASN A 142 48.77 -37.34 1.43
N ALA A 143 48.87 -36.79 2.64
CA ALA A 143 50.15 -36.65 3.33
C ALA A 143 50.81 -38.01 3.61
N ARG A 144 50.02 -39.01 4.05
CA ARG A 144 50.49 -40.39 4.24
C ARG A 144 50.97 -41.02 2.94
N PHE A 145 50.22 -40.85 1.85
CA PHE A 145 50.59 -41.36 0.53
C PHE A 145 51.91 -40.75 0.04
N LEU A 146 52.05 -39.43 0.13
CA LEU A 146 53.29 -38.73 -0.26
C LEU A 146 54.49 -39.17 0.58
N PHE A 147 54.30 -39.38 1.88
CA PHE A 147 55.35 -39.89 2.76
C PHE A 147 55.84 -41.28 2.35
N VAL A 148 54.92 -42.21 2.09
CA VAL A 148 55.27 -43.57 1.62
C VAL A 148 55.97 -43.52 0.27
N LEU A 149 55.48 -42.68 -0.66
CA LEU A 149 56.11 -42.48 -1.96
C LEU A 149 57.55 -41.97 -1.83
N PHE A 150 57.78 -41.01 -0.93
CA PHE A 150 59.12 -40.46 -0.68
C PHE A 150 60.08 -41.54 -0.15
N LEU A 151 59.64 -42.36 0.81
CA LEU A 151 60.44 -43.48 1.31
C LEU A 151 60.76 -44.50 0.22
N PHE A 152 59.78 -44.83 -0.64
CA PHE A 152 59.96 -45.76 -1.74
C PHE A 152 60.97 -45.24 -2.77
N VAL A 153 60.84 -43.98 -3.19
CA VAL A 153 61.81 -43.34 -4.09
C VAL A 153 63.20 -43.31 -3.47
N GLY A 154 63.31 -42.94 -2.18
CA GLY A 154 64.58 -42.94 -1.45
C GLY A 154 65.25 -44.32 -1.42
N LEU A 155 64.46 -45.39 -1.22
CA LEU A 155 64.94 -46.77 -1.26
C LEU A 155 65.48 -47.14 -2.66
N LEU A 156 64.74 -46.83 -3.72
CA LEU A 156 65.16 -47.12 -5.10
C LEU A 156 66.49 -46.40 -5.44
N VAL A 157 66.61 -45.12 -5.06
CA VAL A 157 67.84 -44.34 -5.25
C VAL A 157 69.00 -44.96 -4.46
N GLY A 158 68.78 -45.36 -3.21
CA GLY A 158 69.79 -46.01 -2.39
C GLY A 158 70.31 -47.32 -2.99
N ILE A 159 69.40 -48.16 -3.50
CA ILE A 159 69.75 -49.42 -4.19
C ILE A 159 70.57 -49.12 -5.45
N ALA A 160 70.15 -48.15 -6.28
CA ALA A 160 70.87 -47.78 -7.49
C ALA A 160 72.30 -47.31 -7.21
N ILE A 161 72.51 -46.49 -6.17
CA ILE A 161 73.84 -46.02 -5.76
C ILE A 161 74.71 -47.17 -5.24
N ALA A 162 74.13 -48.09 -4.47
CA ALA A 162 74.87 -49.24 -3.92
C ALA A 162 75.31 -50.23 -5.01
N GLY A 163 74.49 -50.45 -6.04
CA GLY A 163 74.83 -51.35 -7.16
C GLY A 163 75.84 -50.78 -8.16
N LEU A 164 76.21 -49.50 -8.05
CA LEU A 164 77.24 -48.85 -8.86
C LEU A 164 78.66 -48.99 -8.28
N LYS A 165 78.82 -49.59 -7.10
CA LYS A 165 80.11 -49.90 -6.45
C LYS A 165 80.49 -51.36 -6.65
#